data_AF-A0AAW2GTH3-F1
#
_entry.id   AF-A0AAW2GTH3-F1
#
_cell.length_a   1.000
_cell.length_b   1.000
_cell.length_c   1.000
_cell.angle_alpha   90.00
_cell.angle_beta   90.00
_cell.angle_gamma   90.00
#
_symmetry.space_group_name_H-M   'P 1'
#
loop_
_entity.id
_entity.type
_entity.pdbx_description
1 polymer ?
#
loop_
_entity_poly.entity_id
_entity_poly.type
_entity_poly.pdbx_seq_one_letter_code
_entity_poly.pdbx_strand_id
1 'polypeptide(L)'
;MAMRKRSGSGAKRQHKCKLVPIYESFFKGEDLTLAHPNFWNELFLIKPIVSHIENEILHMTSEQLNASKENLNALVCHCVDTLVDEHPFRIVYALQTLAAVIQSMYKKANQGDYGFNLIDILVGFDSAEQRMTTLMQHCNNFLTGEYPDSLKALCLKLLLIIVTGMDNISQNTLLEYVMLNSVFESLIQLLRDTAARNRHGHDAVLLLTLLVNYRKYESANPYIVKLSILDDELALNGYGQAISSSLTEFCRQFAQQRAGIAIIFLL
;
A
#
# COMPACT_ATOMS: atom_id res chain seq x y z
N MET A 1 35.05 -23.53 28.36
CA MET A 1 33.57 -23.57 28.45
C MET A 1 33.02 -22.24 27.98
N ALA A 2 32.48 -22.18 26.76
CA ALA A 2 31.94 -20.94 26.18
C ALA A 2 30.43 -20.84 26.44
N MET A 3 30.04 -19.82 27.20
CA MET A 3 28.66 -19.51 27.54
C MET A 3 27.99 -18.78 26.37
N ARG A 4 27.02 -19.42 25.70
CA ARG A 4 26.25 -18.83 24.61
C ARG A 4 24.94 -18.26 25.19
N LYS A 5 24.83 -16.93 25.26
CA LYS A 5 23.61 -16.19 25.64
C LYS A 5 22.47 -16.53 24.67
N ARG A 6 21.38 -17.08 25.19
CA ARG A 6 20.09 -17.27 24.50
C ARG A 6 19.08 -16.33 25.16
N SER A 7 18.99 -15.09 24.68
CA SER A 7 18.02 -14.10 25.20
C SER A 7 17.50 -13.28 24.02
N GLY A 8 16.36 -13.69 23.47
CA GLY A 8 15.74 -13.00 22.33
C GLY A 8 14.39 -13.60 21.88
N SER A 9 14.08 -14.84 22.29
CA SER A 9 12.82 -15.49 21.92
C SER A 9 11.65 -15.16 22.85
N GLY A 10 11.89 -14.76 24.10
CA GLY A 10 10.84 -14.45 25.08
C GLY A 10 10.14 -13.11 24.81
N ALA A 11 10.92 -12.02 24.66
CA ALA A 11 10.38 -10.69 24.38
C ALA A 11 9.61 -10.64 23.04
N LYS A 12 10.12 -11.26 21.98
CA LYS A 12 9.41 -11.34 20.68
C LYS A 12 8.05 -12.05 20.77
N ARG A 13 7.92 -13.09 21.61
CA ARG A 13 6.62 -13.75 21.86
C ARG A 13 5.69 -12.88 22.71
N GLN A 14 6.23 -12.25 23.75
CA GLN A 14 5.46 -11.43 24.69
C GLN A 14 4.90 -10.16 24.02
N HIS A 15 5.62 -9.55 23.07
CA HIS A 15 5.15 -8.39 22.31
C HIS A 15 4.12 -8.77 21.24
N LYS A 16 4.27 -9.94 20.59
CA LYS A 16 3.25 -10.48 19.67
C LYS A 16 1.92 -10.78 20.38
N CYS A 17 1.97 -11.30 21.61
CA CYS A 17 0.76 -11.56 22.41
C CYS A 17 0.03 -10.29 22.87
N LYS A 18 0.73 -9.15 22.96
CA LYS A 18 0.10 -7.86 23.33
C LYS A 18 -0.55 -7.15 22.15
N LEU A 19 -0.06 -7.36 20.93
CA LEU A 19 -0.54 -6.65 19.74
C LEU A 19 -1.93 -7.11 19.28
N VAL A 20 -2.21 -8.41 19.36
CA VAL A 20 -3.50 -9.00 18.97
C VAL A 20 -4.66 -8.41 19.80
N PRO A 21 -4.61 -8.41 21.15
CA PRO A 21 -5.63 -7.76 21.96
C PRO A 21 -5.79 -6.27 21.67
N ILE A 22 -4.71 -5.56 21.33
CA ILE A 22 -4.78 -4.13 20.99
C ILE A 22 -5.64 -3.92 19.74
N TYR A 23 -5.37 -4.66 18.65
CA TYR A 23 -6.18 -4.54 17.43
C TYR A 23 -7.62 -5.02 17.64
N GLU A 24 -7.85 -6.11 18.39
CA GLU A 24 -9.19 -6.59 18.71
C GLU A 24 -10.02 -5.54 19.50
N SER A 25 -9.45 -4.94 20.54
CA SER A 25 -10.08 -3.85 21.29
C SER A 25 -10.34 -2.63 20.40
N PHE A 26 -9.38 -2.31 19.54
CA PHE A 26 -9.51 -1.19 18.63
C PHE A 26 -10.66 -1.37 17.62
N PHE A 27 -10.81 -2.55 17.03
CA PHE A 27 -11.89 -2.85 16.10
C PHE A 27 -13.25 -3.07 16.79
N LYS A 28 -13.28 -3.21 18.12
CA LYS A 28 -14.51 -3.17 18.94
C LYS A 28 -14.97 -1.75 19.29
N GLY A 29 -14.22 -0.72 18.92
CA GLY A 29 -14.53 0.68 19.24
C GLY A 29 -14.03 1.14 20.62
N GLU A 30 -13.13 0.39 21.26
CA GLU A 30 -12.53 0.79 22.53
C GLU A 30 -11.41 1.82 22.29
N ASP A 31 -11.41 2.93 23.03
CA ASP A 31 -10.34 3.93 22.99
C ASP A 31 -9.23 3.58 23.98
N LEU A 32 -8.16 2.97 23.46
CA LEU A 32 -6.97 2.60 24.23
C LEU A 32 -6.00 3.77 24.45
N THR A 33 -6.19 4.90 23.78
CA THR A 33 -5.26 6.03 23.81
C THR A 33 -5.38 6.83 25.11
N LEU A 34 -6.57 6.88 25.70
CA LEU A 34 -6.84 7.57 26.98
C LEU A 34 -5.98 7.05 28.13
N ALA A 35 -5.67 5.75 28.12
CA ALA A 35 -4.85 5.11 29.15
C ALA A 35 -3.34 5.25 28.90
N HIS A 36 -2.92 5.62 27.68
CA HIS A 36 -1.54 5.49 27.22
C HIS A 36 -1.10 6.69 26.34
N PRO A 37 -0.46 7.71 26.92
CA PRO A 37 -0.07 8.94 26.22
C PRO A 37 0.86 8.74 25.01
N ASN A 38 1.66 7.67 24.99
CA ASN A 38 2.61 7.34 23.92
C ASN A 38 2.15 6.16 23.05
N PHE A 39 0.85 5.84 23.07
CA PHE A 39 0.29 4.64 22.45
C PHE A 39 0.77 4.43 21.00
N TRP A 40 0.60 5.42 20.12
CA TRP A 40 0.95 5.31 18.70
C TRP A 40 2.44 5.11 18.47
N ASN A 41 3.26 5.84 19.23
CA ASN A 41 4.71 5.74 19.19
C ASN A 41 5.21 4.35 19.57
N GLU A 42 4.50 3.67 20.48
CA GLU A 42 4.81 2.30 20.90
C GLU A 42 4.21 1.26 19.93
N LEU A 43 2.99 1.48 19.45
CA LEU A 43 2.31 0.60 18.50
C LEU A 43 3.16 0.42 17.24
N PHE A 44 3.63 1.52 16.64
CA PHE A 44 4.43 1.49 15.43
C PHE A 44 5.89 1.03 15.65
N LEU A 45 6.30 0.72 16.88
CA LEU A 45 7.55 -0.01 17.13
C LEU A 45 7.37 -1.54 17.08
N ILE A 46 6.12 -2.01 17.04
CA ILE A 46 5.80 -3.44 16.97
C ILE A 46 5.43 -3.79 15.52
N LYS A 47 6.06 -4.83 14.98
CA LYS A 47 5.77 -5.29 13.63
C LYS A 47 4.28 -5.70 13.52
N PRO A 48 3.50 -5.13 12.59
CA PRO A 48 2.09 -5.46 12.45
C PRO A 48 1.91 -6.90 11.98
N ILE A 49 0.89 -7.55 12.51
CA ILE A 49 0.45 -8.88 12.04
C ILE A 49 -0.59 -8.63 10.96
N VAL A 50 -0.11 -8.35 9.74
CA VAL A 50 -0.93 -7.98 8.58
C VAL A 50 -2.12 -8.93 8.39
N SER A 51 -1.89 -10.24 8.43
CA SER A 51 -2.95 -11.25 8.27
C SER A 51 -4.04 -11.18 9.35
N HIS A 52 -3.69 -10.74 10.56
CA HIS A 52 -4.67 -10.61 11.64
C HIS A 52 -5.52 -9.34 11.46
N ILE A 53 -4.89 -8.21 11.12
CA ILE A 53 -5.61 -6.98 10.76
C ILE A 53 -6.59 -7.25 9.62
N GLU A 54 -6.13 -7.95 8.58
CA GLU A 54 -6.98 -8.32 7.45
C GLU A 54 -8.15 -9.20 7.87
N ASN A 55 -7.90 -10.23 8.67
CA ASN A 55 -8.96 -11.11 9.13
C ASN A 55 -9.98 -10.37 10.00
N GLU A 56 -9.56 -9.57 10.98
CA GLU A 56 -10.48 -8.86 11.86
C GLU A 56 -11.44 -7.97 11.04
N ILE A 57 -10.92 -7.11 10.16
CA ILE A 57 -11.74 -6.22 9.33
C ILE A 57 -12.69 -7.01 8.43
N LEU A 58 -12.23 -8.11 7.83
CA LEU A 58 -13.07 -8.92 6.95
C LEU A 58 -14.24 -9.61 7.69
N HIS A 59 -14.08 -9.96 8.97
CA HIS A 59 -15.13 -10.60 9.76
C HIS A 59 -16.14 -9.62 10.36
N MET A 60 -15.86 -8.32 10.36
CA MET A 60 -16.78 -7.31 10.89
C MET A 60 -18.03 -7.15 10.01
N THR A 61 -19.19 -6.92 10.60
CA THR A 61 -20.40 -6.51 9.86
C THR A 61 -20.35 -5.03 9.53
N SER A 62 -21.22 -4.57 8.62
CA SER A 62 -21.42 -3.14 8.35
C SER A 62 -21.72 -2.33 9.62
N GLU A 63 -22.54 -2.83 10.55
CA GLU A 63 -22.81 -2.12 11.80
C GLU A 63 -21.56 -2.00 12.67
N GLN A 64 -20.74 -3.05 12.74
CA GLN A 64 -19.49 -3.04 13.51
C GLN A 64 -18.43 -2.11 12.89
N LEU A 65 -18.36 -2.07 11.56
CA LEU A 65 -17.50 -1.14 10.83
C LEU A 65 -17.89 0.31 11.09
N ASN A 66 -19.20 0.61 11.07
CA ASN A 66 -19.69 1.95 11.42
C ASN A 66 -19.45 2.30 12.89
N ALA A 67 -19.60 1.34 13.82
CA ALA A 67 -19.34 1.55 15.24
C ALA A 67 -17.85 1.77 15.57
N SER A 68 -16.95 1.20 14.77
CA SER A 68 -15.49 1.34 14.91
C SER A 68 -14.90 2.43 14.01
N LYS A 69 -15.73 3.22 13.33
CA LYS A 69 -15.33 4.26 12.38
C LYS A 69 -14.28 5.21 12.96
N GLU A 70 -14.53 5.77 14.14
CA GLU A 70 -13.63 6.75 14.77
C GLU A 70 -12.25 6.15 15.01
N ASN A 71 -12.23 4.90 15.48
CA ASN A 71 -11.00 4.14 15.68
C ASN A 71 -10.27 3.92 14.34
N LEU A 72 -10.94 3.33 13.34
CA LEU A 72 -10.32 3.08 12.03
C LEU A 72 -9.76 4.35 11.40
N ASN A 73 -10.50 5.46 11.48
CA ASN A 73 -10.05 6.76 11.02
C ASN A 73 -8.80 7.22 11.78
N ALA A 74 -8.80 7.15 13.12
CA ALA A 74 -7.65 7.51 13.94
C ALA A 74 -6.41 6.66 13.59
N LEU A 75 -6.57 5.35 13.38
CA LEU A 75 -5.48 4.46 12.97
C LEU A 75 -4.89 4.88 11.63
N VAL A 76 -5.72 5.16 10.62
CA VAL A 76 -5.26 5.62 9.31
C VAL A 76 -4.56 6.98 9.43
N CYS A 77 -5.15 7.92 10.18
CA CYS A 77 -4.57 9.24 10.44
C CYS A 77 -3.17 9.12 11.05
N HIS A 78 -3.04 8.38 12.15
CA HIS A 78 -1.76 8.19 12.81
C HIS A 78 -0.76 7.39 11.97
N CYS A 79 -1.22 6.47 11.11
CA CYS A 79 -0.33 5.82 10.15
C CYS A 79 0.29 6.85 9.20
N VAL A 80 -0.51 7.78 8.66
CA VAL A 80 -0.02 8.83 7.76
C VAL A 80 0.88 9.82 8.49
N ASP A 81 0.50 10.28 9.68
CA ASP A 81 1.30 11.22 10.49
C ASP A 81 2.66 10.63 10.87
N THR A 82 2.75 9.32 11.05
CA THR A 82 4.00 8.61 11.39
C THR A 82 4.96 8.50 10.20
N LEU A 83 4.53 8.78 8.96
CA LEU A 83 5.40 8.67 7.78
C LEU A 83 6.50 9.75 7.71
N VAL A 84 6.41 10.80 8.54
CA VAL A 84 7.46 11.82 8.69
C VAL A 84 8.45 11.50 9.82
N ASP A 85 8.21 10.45 10.62
CA ASP A 85 9.04 10.10 11.77
C ASP A 85 10.48 9.76 11.32
N GLU A 86 11.47 10.06 12.15
CA GLU A 86 12.87 9.73 11.89
C GLU A 86 13.17 8.24 12.08
N HIS A 87 12.33 7.55 12.86
CA HIS A 87 12.53 6.17 13.25
C HIS A 87 12.08 5.20 12.13
N PRO A 88 13.01 4.48 11.45
CA PRO A 88 12.67 3.70 10.25
C PRO A 88 11.64 2.58 10.48
N PHE A 89 11.69 1.91 11.64
CA PHE A 89 10.67 0.89 11.97
C PHE A 89 9.27 1.47 12.07
N ARG A 90 9.09 2.68 12.61
CA ARG A 90 7.77 3.30 12.74
C ARG A 90 7.19 3.61 11.38
N ILE A 91 7.97 4.22 10.49
CA ILE A 91 7.57 4.48 9.11
C ILE A 91 7.13 3.18 8.43
N VAL A 92 7.96 2.14 8.47
CA VAL A 92 7.69 0.87 7.78
C VAL A 92 6.47 0.15 8.37
N TYR A 93 6.31 0.13 9.69
CA TYR A 93 5.19 -0.55 10.36
C TYR A 93 3.88 0.21 10.27
N ALA A 94 3.92 1.55 10.26
CA ALA A 94 2.78 2.39 9.93
C ALA A 94 2.32 2.14 8.48
N LEU A 95 3.25 2.15 7.52
CA LEU A 95 2.93 1.92 6.12
C LEU A 95 2.41 0.49 5.84
N GLN A 96 2.92 -0.52 6.55
CA GLN A 96 2.39 -1.89 6.50
C GLN A 96 0.98 -1.99 7.08
N THR A 97 0.72 -1.32 8.20
CA THR A 97 -0.62 -1.26 8.82
C THR A 97 -1.61 -0.56 7.90
N LEU A 98 -1.23 0.60 7.33
CA LEU A 98 -2.04 1.34 6.38
C LEU A 98 -2.41 0.51 5.15
N ALA A 99 -1.43 -0.17 4.55
CA ALA A 99 -1.66 -1.07 3.42
C ALA A 99 -2.62 -2.21 3.78
N ALA A 100 -2.45 -2.83 4.95
CA ALA A 100 -3.33 -3.90 5.42
C ALA A 100 -4.77 -3.41 5.62
N VAL A 101 -4.97 -2.26 6.25
CA VAL A 101 -6.30 -1.69 6.51
C VAL A 101 -7.00 -1.34 5.20
N ILE A 102 -6.35 -0.58 4.31
CA ILE A 102 -6.93 -0.17 3.02
C ILE A 102 -7.27 -1.40 2.16
N GLN A 103 -6.35 -2.36 2.06
CA GLN A 103 -6.58 -3.60 1.31
C GLN A 103 -7.79 -4.38 1.86
N SER A 104 -7.94 -4.45 3.18
CA SER A 104 -9.06 -5.14 3.82
C SER A 104 -10.39 -4.45 3.56
N MET A 105 -10.40 -3.12 3.65
CA MET A 105 -11.60 -2.32 3.37
C MET A 105 -12.05 -2.45 1.92
N TYR A 106 -11.12 -2.49 0.97
CA TYR A 106 -11.45 -2.78 -0.43
C TYR A 106 -12.02 -4.18 -0.62
N LYS A 107 -11.37 -5.21 -0.05
CA LYS A 107 -11.89 -6.58 -0.08
C LYS A 107 -13.31 -6.63 0.50
N LYS A 108 -13.58 -5.89 1.58
CA LYS A 108 -14.90 -5.78 2.20
C LYS A 108 -15.91 -5.09 1.28
N ALA A 109 -15.53 -3.97 0.66
CA ALA A 109 -16.39 -3.24 -0.28
C ALA A 109 -16.76 -4.09 -1.50
N ASN A 110 -15.83 -4.90 -2.01
CA ASN A 110 -16.06 -5.78 -3.15
C ASN A 110 -16.87 -7.05 -2.79
N GLN A 111 -17.16 -7.31 -1.51
CA GLN A 111 -18.08 -8.40 -1.10
C GLN A 111 -19.55 -8.05 -1.33
N GLY A 112 -19.87 -6.85 -1.82
CA GLY A 112 -21.23 -6.40 -2.08
C GLY A 112 -21.97 -5.88 -0.84
N ASP A 113 -21.23 -5.61 0.25
CA ASP A 113 -21.76 -4.99 1.46
C ASP A 113 -21.73 -3.46 1.30
N TYR A 114 -22.89 -2.87 1.02
CA TYR A 114 -23.06 -1.42 0.82
C TYR A 114 -23.51 -0.68 2.09
N GLY A 115 -23.49 -1.34 3.25
CA GLY A 115 -23.92 -0.76 4.53
C GLY A 115 -22.92 0.21 5.16
N PHE A 116 -21.79 0.47 4.50
CA PHE A 116 -20.77 1.39 4.95
C PHE A 116 -20.18 2.23 3.80
N ASN A 117 -19.56 3.36 4.15
CA ASN A 117 -18.84 4.19 3.19
C ASN A 117 -17.33 4.08 3.43
N LEU A 118 -16.59 3.62 2.42
CA LEU A 118 -15.15 3.38 2.50
C LEU A 118 -14.34 4.64 2.83
N ILE A 119 -14.68 5.79 2.23
CA ILE A 119 -13.98 7.06 2.47
C ILE A 119 -14.25 7.53 3.90
N ASP A 120 -15.51 7.50 4.32
CA ASP A 120 -15.91 7.95 5.64
C ASP A 120 -15.25 7.15 6.76
N ILE A 121 -15.14 5.82 6.59
CA ILE A 121 -14.49 4.95 7.55
C ILE A 121 -12.97 5.15 7.58
N LEU A 122 -12.32 5.20 6.41
CA LEU A 122 -10.86 5.24 6.36
C LEU A 122 -10.28 6.59 6.72
N VAL A 123 -10.83 7.67 6.18
CA VAL A 123 -10.22 9.01 6.27
C VAL A 123 -11.18 10.09 6.74
N GLY A 124 -12.49 9.81 6.75
CA GLY A 124 -13.53 10.76 7.12
C GLY A 124 -13.73 11.81 6.04
N PHE A 125 -14.98 12.19 5.75
CA PHE A 125 -15.26 13.09 4.63
C PHE A 125 -14.56 14.45 4.76
N ASP A 126 -14.54 15.03 5.95
CA ASP A 126 -14.00 16.37 6.19
C ASP A 126 -12.48 16.44 6.02
N SER A 127 -11.77 15.37 6.38
CA SER A 127 -10.31 15.30 6.33
C SER A 127 -9.75 14.51 5.14
N ALA A 128 -10.60 13.92 4.30
CA ALA A 128 -10.18 13.02 3.22
C ALA A 128 -9.16 13.66 2.27
N GLU A 129 -9.47 14.86 1.76
CA GLU A 129 -8.60 15.55 0.81
C GLU A 129 -7.23 15.88 1.41
N GLN A 130 -7.21 16.51 2.59
CA GLN A 130 -5.97 16.85 3.29
C GLN A 130 -5.15 15.59 3.60
N ARG A 131 -5.78 14.55 4.14
CA ARG A 131 -5.11 13.33 4.56
C ARG A 131 -4.50 12.57 3.38
N MET A 132 -5.24 12.46 2.28
CA MET A 132 -4.75 11.83 1.06
C MET A 132 -3.66 12.66 0.38
N THR A 133 -3.75 13.98 0.43
CA THR A 133 -2.69 14.89 -0.05
C THR A 133 -1.38 14.65 0.69
N THR A 134 -1.42 14.62 2.02
CA THR A 134 -0.25 14.31 2.87
C THR A 134 0.31 12.93 2.55
N LEU A 135 -0.54 11.92 2.39
CA LEU A 135 -0.09 10.57 2.03
C LEU A 135 0.63 10.55 0.67
N MET A 136 0.10 11.23 -0.35
CA MET A 136 0.75 11.29 -1.67
C MET A 136 2.08 12.07 -1.62
N GLN A 137 2.18 13.11 -0.81
CA GLN A 137 3.45 13.81 -0.56
C GLN A 137 4.51 12.88 0.05
N HIS A 138 4.15 12.08 1.07
CA HIS A 138 5.05 11.09 1.64
C HIS A 138 5.46 10.03 0.62
N CYS A 139 4.50 9.52 -0.18
CA CYS A 139 4.80 8.58 -1.25
C CYS A 139 5.81 9.16 -2.25
N ASN A 140 5.57 10.38 -2.74
CA ASN A 140 6.49 11.06 -3.65
C ASN A 140 7.90 11.22 -3.04
N ASN A 141 7.99 11.62 -1.77
CA ASN A 141 9.25 11.75 -1.06
C ASN A 141 9.99 10.41 -0.92
N PHE A 142 9.28 9.32 -0.60
CA PHE A 142 9.90 8.00 -0.47
C PHE A 142 10.43 7.46 -1.80
N LEU A 143 9.68 7.65 -2.89
CA LEU A 143 10.06 7.14 -4.21
C LEU A 143 11.27 7.89 -4.79
N THR A 144 11.33 9.21 -4.58
CA THR A 144 12.38 10.08 -5.15
C THR A 144 13.59 10.24 -4.25
N GLY A 145 13.43 10.15 -2.93
CA GLY A 145 14.48 10.34 -1.94
C GLY A 145 15.44 9.17 -1.77
N GLU A 146 16.46 9.37 -0.94
CA GLU A 146 17.48 8.38 -0.58
C GLU A 146 16.97 7.42 0.52
N TYR A 147 15.94 6.66 0.19
CA TYR A 147 15.35 5.65 1.07
C TYR A 147 15.72 4.22 0.63
N PRO A 148 15.74 3.25 1.56
CA PRO A 148 15.95 1.84 1.22
C PRO A 148 14.95 1.34 0.17
N ASP A 149 15.41 0.48 -0.74
CA ASP A 149 14.54 -0.09 -1.79
C ASP A 149 13.32 -0.82 -1.23
N SER A 150 13.45 -1.44 -0.05
CA SER A 150 12.34 -2.11 0.61
C SER A 150 11.22 -1.14 1.01
N LEU A 151 11.55 0.12 1.35
CA LEU A 151 10.56 1.15 1.62
C LEU A 151 9.93 1.66 0.32
N LYS A 152 10.72 1.85 -0.75
CA LYS A 152 10.19 2.21 -2.07
C LYS A 152 9.22 1.15 -2.60
N ALA A 153 9.58 -0.14 -2.49
CA ALA A 153 8.72 -1.25 -2.87
C ALA A 153 7.44 -1.30 -2.04
N LEU A 154 7.52 -1.04 -0.72
CA LEU A 154 6.34 -0.98 0.14
C LEU A 154 5.42 0.20 -0.23
N CYS A 155 6.00 1.35 -0.57
CA CYS A 155 5.27 2.52 -1.05
C CYS A 155 4.55 2.23 -2.39
N LEU A 156 5.24 1.63 -3.36
CA LEU A 156 4.63 1.22 -4.63
C LEU A 156 3.53 0.18 -4.42
N LYS A 157 3.73 -0.77 -3.50
CA LYS A 157 2.70 -1.74 -3.12
C LYS A 157 1.45 -1.05 -2.55
N LEU A 158 1.61 -0.04 -1.69
CA LEU A 158 0.47 0.72 -1.17
C LEU A 158 -0.27 1.45 -2.30
N LEU A 159 0.46 2.13 -3.19
CA LEU A 159 -0.15 2.80 -4.35
C LEU A 159 -0.89 1.81 -5.25
N LEU A 160 -0.30 0.64 -5.50
CA LEU A 160 -0.94 -0.44 -6.26
C LEU A 160 -2.23 -0.91 -5.57
N ILE A 161 -2.21 -1.15 -4.26
CA ILE A 161 -3.42 -1.49 -3.48
C ILE A 161 -4.50 -0.41 -3.65
N ILE A 162 -4.13 0.87 -3.60
CA ILE A 162 -5.08 1.97 -3.79
C ILE A 162 -5.65 1.94 -5.21
N VAL A 163 -4.83 1.86 -6.26
CA VAL A 163 -5.34 1.97 -7.64
C VAL A 163 -6.11 0.73 -8.10
N THR A 164 -5.77 -0.47 -7.60
CA THR A 164 -6.44 -1.74 -7.93
C THR A 164 -7.50 -2.16 -6.92
N GLY A 165 -7.91 -1.27 -6.03
CA GLY A 165 -8.80 -1.62 -4.92
C GLY A 165 -10.23 -2.00 -5.35
N MET A 166 -10.71 -1.49 -6.48
CA MET A 166 -12.03 -1.80 -7.05
C MET A 166 -11.87 -2.56 -8.37
N ASP A 167 -12.83 -3.44 -8.66
CA ASP A 167 -12.87 -4.18 -9.93
C ASP A 167 -12.94 -3.25 -11.15
N ASN A 168 -13.70 -2.16 -11.02
CA ASN A 168 -13.73 -1.08 -12.00
C ASN A 168 -12.91 0.11 -11.50
N ILE A 169 -11.78 0.35 -12.16
CA ILE A 169 -10.86 1.44 -11.83
C ILE A 169 -11.55 2.82 -11.84
N SER A 170 -12.50 3.07 -12.75
CA SER A 170 -13.21 4.36 -12.86
C SER A 170 -14.14 4.66 -11.67
N GLN A 171 -14.52 3.63 -10.90
CA GLN A 171 -15.37 3.74 -9.71
C GLN A 171 -14.58 3.86 -8.40
N ASN A 172 -13.25 3.84 -8.47
CA ASN A 172 -12.41 3.90 -7.28
C ASN A 172 -12.25 5.35 -6.78
N THR A 173 -12.96 5.68 -5.71
CA THR A 173 -12.95 7.04 -5.12
C THR A 173 -11.60 7.40 -4.50
N LEU A 174 -10.88 6.47 -3.85
CA LEU A 174 -9.56 6.80 -3.31
C LEU A 174 -8.54 7.10 -4.40
N LEU A 175 -8.68 6.46 -5.57
CA LEU A 175 -7.83 6.74 -6.73
C LEU A 175 -8.02 8.17 -7.26
N GLU A 176 -9.20 8.77 -7.10
CA GLU A 176 -9.43 10.18 -7.45
C GLU A 176 -8.46 11.11 -6.71
N TYR A 177 -8.19 10.86 -5.43
CA TYR A 177 -7.20 11.64 -4.67
C TYR A 177 -5.75 11.42 -5.15
N VAL A 178 -5.42 10.24 -5.69
CA VAL A 178 -4.12 9.97 -6.33
C VAL A 178 -3.99 10.75 -7.64
N MET A 179 -5.10 10.90 -8.38
CA MET A 179 -5.14 11.71 -9.60
C MET A 179 -4.93 13.19 -9.30
N LEU A 180 -5.57 13.71 -8.23
CA LEU A 180 -5.44 15.11 -7.80
C LEU A 180 -4.02 15.48 -7.34
N ASN A 181 -3.37 14.58 -6.60
CA ASN A 181 -2.08 14.86 -5.97
C ASN A 181 -0.84 14.41 -6.76
N SER A 182 -1.05 13.79 -7.94
CA SER A 182 -0.07 13.33 -8.92
C SER A 182 1.22 12.68 -8.35
N VAL A 183 1.39 11.39 -8.60
CA VAL A 183 2.66 10.66 -8.36
C VAL A 183 3.53 10.53 -9.62
N PHE A 184 3.15 11.20 -10.72
CA PHE A 184 3.75 11.00 -12.04
C PHE A 184 5.27 11.21 -12.06
N GLU A 185 5.75 12.36 -11.56
CA GLU A 185 7.18 12.72 -11.62
C GLU A 185 8.05 11.70 -10.89
N SER A 186 7.55 11.20 -9.75
CA SER A 186 8.23 10.18 -8.95
C SER A 186 8.38 8.87 -9.73
N LEU A 187 7.35 8.46 -10.49
CA LEU A 187 7.39 7.25 -11.30
C LEU A 187 8.34 7.42 -12.49
N ILE A 188 8.34 8.58 -13.14
CA ILE A 188 9.29 8.89 -14.23
C ILE A 188 10.74 8.88 -13.70
N GLN A 189 10.99 9.44 -12.52
CA GLN A 189 12.31 9.43 -11.90
C GLN A 189 12.80 8.00 -11.60
N LEU A 190 11.92 7.11 -11.11
CA LEU A 190 12.26 5.70 -10.90
C LEU A 190 12.64 4.99 -12.21
N LEU A 191 11.97 5.33 -13.31
CA LEU A 191 12.25 4.72 -14.62
C LEU A 191 13.52 5.27 -15.26
N ARG A 192 13.85 6.54 -15.00
CA ARG A 192 15.08 7.18 -15.46
C ARG A 192 16.33 6.55 -14.83
N ASP A 193 16.33 6.33 -13.52
CA ASP A 193 17.47 5.71 -12.83
C ASP A 193 17.56 4.20 -13.11
N THR A 194 18.75 3.71 -13.47
CA THR A 194 18.93 2.31 -13.87
C THR A 194 18.80 1.34 -12.70
N ALA A 195 19.32 1.71 -11.51
CA ALA A 195 19.23 0.83 -10.35
C ALA A 195 17.79 0.75 -9.83
N ALA A 196 17.12 1.90 -9.71
CA ALA A 196 15.71 1.96 -9.32
C ALA A 196 14.82 1.24 -10.33
N ARG A 197 15.00 1.46 -11.63
CA ARG A 197 14.25 0.79 -12.69
C ARG A 197 14.36 -0.73 -12.61
N ASN A 198 15.55 -1.26 -12.40
CA ASN A 198 15.74 -2.72 -12.31
C ASN A 198 15.00 -3.34 -11.12
N ARG A 199 14.77 -2.59 -10.04
CA ARG A 199 14.09 -3.08 -8.83
C ARG A 199 12.59 -2.79 -8.83
N HIS A 200 12.20 -1.63 -9.33
CA HIS A 200 10.87 -1.03 -9.14
C HIS A 200 10.16 -0.69 -10.46
N GLY A 201 10.85 -0.85 -11.60
CA GLY A 201 10.34 -0.43 -12.91
C GLY A 201 9.09 -1.17 -13.35
N HIS A 202 8.93 -2.44 -12.99
CA HIS A 202 7.71 -3.20 -13.25
C HIS A 202 6.49 -2.54 -12.56
N ASP A 203 6.58 -2.34 -11.24
CA ASP A 203 5.51 -1.74 -10.45
C ASP A 203 5.23 -0.29 -10.89
N ALA A 204 6.28 0.48 -11.22
CA ALA A 204 6.15 1.85 -11.73
C ALA A 204 5.41 1.91 -13.07
N VAL A 205 5.74 1.03 -14.03
CA VAL A 205 5.03 0.94 -15.33
C VAL A 205 3.60 0.44 -15.13
N LEU A 206 3.37 -0.55 -14.27
CA LEU A 206 2.03 -1.04 -13.98
C LEU A 206 1.15 0.07 -13.39
N LEU A 207 1.68 0.81 -12.42
CA LEU A 207 0.99 1.93 -11.79
C LEU A 207 0.70 3.06 -12.80
N LEU A 208 1.68 3.46 -13.62
CA LEU A 208 1.46 4.43 -14.70
C LEU A 208 0.38 3.97 -15.68
N THR A 209 0.40 2.68 -16.05
CA THR A 209 -0.59 2.10 -16.97
C THR A 209 -1.99 2.20 -16.37
N LEU A 210 -2.16 1.85 -15.09
CA LEU A 210 -3.46 1.93 -14.41
C LEU A 210 -3.94 3.39 -14.30
N LEU A 211 -3.06 4.31 -13.92
CA LEU A 211 -3.39 5.73 -13.77
C LEU A 211 -3.80 6.37 -15.10
N VAL A 212 -3.13 6.02 -16.21
CA VAL A 212 -3.51 6.43 -17.58
C VAL A 212 -4.88 5.88 -17.98
N ASN A 213 -5.30 4.72 -17.47
CA ASN A 213 -6.59 4.11 -17.80
C ASN A 213 -7.76 4.62 -16.96
N TYR A 214 -7.52 5.31 -15.84
CA TYR A 214 -8.58 5.87 -15.00
C TYR A 214 -9.42 6.91 -15.76
N ARG A 215 -10.74 6.67 -15.89
CA ARG A 215 -11.71 7.57 -16.54
C ARG A 215 -11.26 8.13 -17.90
N LYS A 216 -10.39 7.42 -18.63
CA LYS A 216 -9.72 7.92 -19.86
C LYS A 216 -10.65 8.32 -21.01
N TYR A 217 -11.90 7.84 -20.98
CA TYR A 217 -12.94 8.17 -21.97
C TYR A 217 -14.02 9.10 -21.42
N GLU A 218 -14.01 9.40 -20.13
CA GLU A 218 -15.02 10.22 -19.45
C GLU A 218 -14.54 11.65 -19.23
N SER A 219 -13.24 11.84 -18.96
CA SER A 219 -12.63 13.15 -18.73
C SER A 219 -11.18 13.21 -19.19
N ALA A 220 -10.63 14.43 -19.25
CA ALA A 220 -9.22 14.63 -19.58
C ALA A 220 -8.32 14.06 -18.47
N ASN A 221 -7.69 12.93 -18.74
CA ASN A 221 -6.79 12.29 -17.79
C ASN A 221 -5.42 13.00 -17.77
N PRO A 222 -4.97 13.55 -16.62
CA PRO A 222 -3.71 14.31 -16.54
C PRO A 222 -2.47 13.44 -16.78
N TYR A 223 -2.51 12.13 -16.49
CA TYR A 223 -1.39 11.22 -16.76
C TYR A 223 -1.23 10.95 -18.26
N ILE A 224 -2.34 10.90 -19.02
CA ILE A 224 -2.27 10.84 -20.51
C ILE A 224 -1.58 12.08 -21.05
N VAL A 225 -2.02 13.27 -20.59
CA VAL A 225 -1.45 14.54 -21.04
C VAL A 225 0.04 14.60 -20.70
N LYS A 226 0.41 14.35 -19.43
CA LYS A 226 1.81 14.36 -18.98
C LYS A 226 2.68 13.36 -19.76
N LEU A 227 2.18 12.16 -20.02
CA LEU A 227 2.92 11.15 -20.78
C LEU A 227 3.09 11.55 -22.26
N SER A 228 2.08 12.21 -22.86
CA SER A 228 2.14 12.63 -24.27
C SER A 228 3.13 13.76 -24.55
N ILE A 229 3.47 14.55 -23.52
CA ILE A 229 4.44 15.65 -23.61
C ILE A 229 5.75 15.32 -22.90
N LEU A 230 5.93 14.08 -22.44
CA LEU A 230 7.14 13.66 -21.74
C LEU A 230 8.32 13.64 -22.71
N ASP A 231 9.24 14.59 -22.53
CA ASP A 231 10.48 14.72 -23.30
C ASP A 231 11.70 14.36 -22.42
N ASP A 232 11.73 13.12 -21.93
CA ASP A 232 12.87 12.55 -21.19
C ASP A 232 13.24 11.20 -21.82
N GLU A 233 14.23 11.20 -22.71
CA GLU A 233 14.67 10.01 -23.44
C GLU A 233 15.12 8.88 -22.50
N LEU A 234 15.74 9.21 -21.36
CA LEU A 234 16.22 8.21 -20.41
C LEU A 234 15.04 7.51 -19.73
N ALA A 235 14.04 8.29 -19.30
CA ALA A 235 12.84 7.74 -18.71
C ALA A 235 12.02 6.92 -19.72
N LEU A 236 11.89 7.39 -20.96
CA LEU A 236 11.18 6.67 -22.03
C LEU A 236 11.87 5.36 -22.41
N ASN A 237 13.20 5.36 -22.53
CA ASN A 237 13.98 4.14 -22.72
C ASN A 237 13.83 3.20 -21.53
N GLY A 238 13.83 3.74 -20.31
CA GLY A 238 13.59 2.98 -19.09
C GLY A 238 12.19 2.34 -19.06
N TYR A 239 11.17 3.08 -19.47
CA TYR A 239 9.80 2.59 -19.61
C TYR A 239 9.74 1.40 -20.58
N GLY A 240 10.35 1.54 -21.77
CA GLY A 240 10.46 0.48 -22.76
C GLY A 240 11.19 -0.76 -22.23
N GLN A 241 12.32 -0.59 -21.54
CA GLN A 241 13.09 -1.67 -20.93
C GLN A 241 12.28 -2.44 -19.88
N ALA A 242 11.51 -1.75 -19.03
CA ALA A 242 10.67 -2.39 -18.02
C ALA A 242 9.56 -3.26 -18.64
N ILE A 243 8.94 -2.78 -19.73
CA ILE A 243 7.97 -3.56 -20.51
C ILE A 243 8.63 -4.77 -21.16
N SER A 244 9.75 -4.58 -21.88
CA SER A 244 10.46 -5.67 -22.55
C SER A 244 10.90 -6.74 -21.55
N SER A 245 11.38 -6.34 -20.38
CA SER A 245 11.79 -7.27 -19.31
C SER A 245 10.59 -8.07 -18.78
N SER A 246 9.46 -7.40 -18.53
CA SER A 246 8.23 -8.05 -18.06
C SER A 246 7.68 -9.05 -19.08
N LEU A 247 7.66 -8.68 -20.36
CA LEU A 247 7.23 -9.56 -21.46
C LEU A 247 8.19 -10.75 -21.62
N THR A 248 9.49 -10.52 -21.55
CA THR A 248 10.50 -11.59 -21.64
C THR A 248 10.30 -12.62 -20.52
N GLU A 249 10.08 -12.16 -19.30
CA GLU A 249 9.83 -13.03 -18.15
C GLU A 249 8.51 -13.81 -18.30
N PHE A 250 7.44 -13.16 -18.76
CA PHE A 250 6.17 -13.83 -19.06
C PHE A 250 6.34 -14.95 -20.11
N CYS A 251 7.00 -14.64 -21.23
CA CYS A 251 7.29 -15.61 -22.29
C CYS A 251 8.14 -16.79 -21.77
N ARG A 252 9.13 -16.51 -20.92
CA ARG A 252 9.97 -17.52 -20.29
C ARG A 252 9.15 -18.46 -19.40
N GLN A 253 8.29 -17.92 -18.55
CA GLN A 253 7.40 -18.70 -17.68
C GLN A 253 6.42 -19.56 -18.50
N PHE A 254 5.83 -18.99 -19.54
CA PHE A 254 4.91 -19.71 -20.43
C PHE A 254 5.59 -20.88 -21.15
N ALA A 255 6.83 -20.68 -21.65
CA ALA A 255 7.61 -21.74 -22.27
C ALA A 255 7.93 -22.88 -21.28
N GLN A 256 8.28 -22.53 -20.03
CA GLN A 256 8.53 -23.51 -18.97
C GLN A 256 7.29 -24.33 -18.61
N GLN A 257 6.12 -23.68 -18.51
CA GLN A 257 4.85 -24.38 -18.26
C GLN A 257 4.50 -25.37 -19.39
N ARG A 258 4.68 -24.96 -20.66
CA ARG A 258 4.48 -25.88 -21.81
C ARG A 258 5.43 -27.08 -21.76
N ALA A 259 6.70 -26.86 -21.42
CA ALA A 259 7.67 -27.95 -21.29
C ALA A 259 7.30 -28.91 -20.14
N GLY A 260 6.83 -28.39 -19.00
CA GLY A 260 6.35 -29.21 -17.88
C GLY A 260 5.12 -30.06 -18.22
N ILE A 261 4.16 -29.50 -18.98
CA ILE A 261 2.97 -30.24 -19.45
C ILE A 261 3.36 -31.35 -20.42
N ALA A 262 4.31 -31.11 -21.33
CA ALA A 262 4.78 -32.14 -22.27
C ALA A 262 5.43 -33.34 -21.56
N ILE A 263 6.08 -33.13 -20.41
CA ILE A 263 6.68 -34.19 -19.60
C ILE A 263 5.61 -35.01 -18.86
N ILE A 264 4.52 -34.39 -18.41
CA ILE A 264 3.40 -35.09 -17.73
C ILE A 264 2.64 -36.02 -18.68
N PHE A 265 2.56 -35.71 -19.98
CA PHE A 265 1.94 -36.58 -20.98
C PHE A 265 2.84 -37.71 -21.49
N LEU A 266 4.12 -37.75 -21.07
CA LEU A 266 5.09 -38.79 -21.44
C LEU A 266 5.37 -39.77 -20.29
N LEU A 267 4.66 -39.65 -19.16
CA LEU A 267 4.63 -40.60 -18.03
C LEU A 267 3.25 -41.26 -17.95
#